data_AF-A0A6J8CK61-F1
#
_entry.id   AF-A0A6J8CK61-F1
#
_cell.length_a   1.000
_cell.length_b   1.000
_cell.length_c   1.000
_cell.angle_alpha   90.00
_cell.angle_beta   90.00
_cell.angle_gamma   90.00
#
_symmetry.space_group_name_H-M   'P 1'
#
loop_
_entity.id
_entity.type
_entity.pdbx_description
1 polymer ?
#
loop_
_entity_poly.entity_id
_entity_poly.type
_entity_poly.pdbx_seq_one_letter_code
_entity_poly.pdbx_strand_id
1 'polypeptide(L)'
;MSLNVERKAYWKLSVILTLLLLLLSTMYAVITNNPQIIPSMMKTNCPTEMREKTNYPEFNGEVLNDVWKMRNQLSKQLNEMSRTVGRLQCEKSDKETSNKGGWCKDTSYEDSGSHLTDKALIPTLSSFLSGKNVASFGDGPGAYKREILKLGQVKSYDAYDGAPFCEETSEGRIKFMDLTIPQYGIPLYDWILSLEVAEHIPKKY
;
A
#
# COMPACT_ATOMS: atom_id res chain seq x y z
N MET A 1 26.61 -55.27 11.63
CA MET A 1 25.41 -55.21 12.48
C MET A 1 24.82 -53.79 12.62
N SER A 2 25.46 -52.72 12.11
CA SER A 2 24.97 -51.33 12.22
C SER A 2 23.96 -50.87 11.16
N LEU A 3 23.93 -51.48 9.96
CA LEU A 3 23.03 -51.07 8.86
C LEU A 3 21.53 -51.29 9.15
N ASN A 4 21.18 -52.19 10.07
CA ASN A 4 19.79 -52.45 10.44
C ASN A 4 19.19 -51.42 11.40
N VAL A 5 20.02 -50.63 12.09
CA VAL A 5 19.55 -49.60 13.02
C VAL A 5 19.11 -48.35 12.27
N GLU A 6 19.88 -47.91 11.28
CA GLU A 6 19.56 -46.74 10.47
C GLU A 6 18.29 -46.95 9.63
N ARG A 7 18.10 -48.12 9.02
CA ARG A 7 16.90 -48.41 8.22
C ARG A 7 15.61 -48.35 9.05
N LYS A 8 15.66 -48.74 10.33
CA LYS A 8 14.52 -48.62 11.27
C LYS A 8 14.23 -47.16 11.65
N ALA A 9 15.26 -46.32 11.74
CA ALA A 9 15.09 -44.89 12.03
C ALA A 9 14.44 -44.15 10.84
N TYR A 10 14.90 -44.39 9.62
CA TYR A 10 14.31 -43.80 8.41
C TYR A 10 12.86 -44.22 8.18
N TRP A 11 12.54 -45.50 8.44
CA TRP A 11 11.16 -45.98 8.33
C TRP A 11 10.22 -45.26 9.32
N LYS A 12 10.65 -45.06 10.57
CA LYS A 12 9.86 -44.32 11.57
C LYS A 12 9.66 -42.86 11.17
N LEU A 13 10.72 -42.19 10.69
CA LEU A 13 10.64 -40.80 10.21
C LEU A 13 9.71 -40.66 9.01
N SER A 14 9.78 -41.59 8.06
CA SER A 14 8.90 -41.59 6.89
C SER A 14 7.44 -41.76 7.29
N VAL A 15 7.11 -42.68 8.21
CA VAL A 15 5.73 -42.89 8.68
C VAL A 15 5.20 -41.64 9.41
N ILE A 16 6.01 -41.00 10.26
CA ILE A 16 5.63 -39.77 10.96
C ILE A 16 5.36 -38.64 9.95
N LEU A 17 6.23 -38.46 8.97
CA LEU A 17 6.07 -37.41 7.95
C LEU A 17 4.79 -37.63 7.12
N THR A 18 4.49 -38.87 6.73
CA THR A 18 3.26 -39.20 5.99
C THR A 18 2.00 -38.92 6.81
N LEU A 19 1.99 -39.26 8.11
CA LEU A 19 0.86 -38.96 9.00
C LEU A 19 0.66 -37.44 9.18
N LEU A 20 1.75 -36.69 9.27
CA LEU A 20 1.70 -35.24 9.45
C LEU A 20 1.17 -34.53 8.19
N LEU A 21 1.57 -34.99 7.00
CA LEU A 21 1.02 -34.51 5.72
C LEU A 21 -0.46 -34.85 5.56
N LEU A 22 -0.89 -36.05 5.97
CA LEU A 22 -2.30 -36.43 5.98
C LEU A 22 -3.12 -35.52 6.91
N LEU A 23 -2.64 -35.28 8.13
CA LEU A 23 -3.31 -34.35 9.07
C LEU A 23 -3.43 -32.94 8.50
N LEU A 24 -2.35 -32.37 7.95
CA LEU A 24 -2.37 -31.06 7.32
C LEU A 24 -3.36 -31.00 6.14
N SER A 25 -3.42 -32.04 5.31
CA SER A 25 -4.37 -32.09 4.19
C SER A 25 -5.83 -32.13 4.65
N THR A 26 -6.14 -32.87 5.73
CA THR A 26 -7.50 -32.93 6.30
C THR A 26 -7.89 -31.61 6.97
N MET A 27 -6.97 -30.95 7.68
CA MET A 27 -7.22 -29.62 8.24
C MET A 27 -7.47 -28.58 7.14
N TYR A 28 -6.67 -28.59 6.06
CA TYR A 28 -6.87 -27.71 4.92
C TYR A 28 -8.25 -27.93 4.27
N ALA A 29 -8.66 -29.18 4.07
CA ALA A 29 -9.98 -29.51 3.53
C ALA A 29 -11.13 -29.08 4.45
N VAL A 30 -10.96 -29.13 5.78
CA VAL A 30 -11.97 -28.65 6.74
C VAL A 30 -12.08 -27.12 6.70
N ILE A 31 -10.95 -26.42 6.57
CA ILE A 31 -10.92 -24.95 6.48
C ILE A 31 -11.57 -24.47 5.17
N THR A 32 -11.28 -25.13 4.03
CA THR A 32 -11.80 -24.71 2.73
C THR A 32 -13.26 -25.12 2.49
N ASN A 33 -13.73 -26.23 3.07
CA ASN A 33 -15.11 -26.70 2.90
C ASN A 33 -16.10 -26.18 3.94
N ASN A 34 -15.67 -25.32 4.88
CA ASN A 34 -16.56 -24.71 5.87
C ASN A 34 -16.70 -23.19 5.63
N PRO A 35 -17.51 -22.76 4.64
CA PRO A 35 -17.73 -21.34 4.32
C PRO A 35 -18.50 -20.56 5.40
N GLN A 36 -18.83 -21.16 6.55
CA GLN A 36 -19.59 -20.52 7.63
C GLN A 36 -18.73 -19.78 8.66
N ILE A 37 -17.41 -19.78 8.52
CA ILE A 37 -16.50 -18.93 9.34
C ILE A 37 -16.06 -17.72 8.50
N ILE A 38 -17.03 -16.99 7.95
CA ILE A 38 -16.85 -15.59 7.56
C ILE A 38 -17.75 -14.79 8.50
N PRO A 39 -17.20 -13.95 9.41
CA PRO A 39 -18.02 -13.05 10.20
C PRO A 39 -18.88 -12.22 9.26
N SER A 40 -20.20 -12.30 9.42
CA SER A 40 -21.21 -11.55 8.65
C SER A 40 -21.19 -10.03 8.93
N MET A 41 -20.03 -9.45 9.24
CA MET A 41 -19.87 -8.05 9.64
C MET A 41 -19.70 -7.06 8.48
N MET A 42 -20.12 -7.41 7.26
CA MET A 42 -20.32 -6.44 6.18
C MET A 42 -21.56 -6.79 5.35
N LYS A 43 -22.72 -6.79 6.00
CA LYS A 43 -23.95 -6.32 5.35
C LYS A 43 -24.21 -4.90 5.84
N THR A 44 -23.41 -3.96 5.37
CA THR A 44 -23.86 -2.56 5.35
C THR A 44 -24.99 -2.49 4.34
N ASN A 45 -26.22 -2.58 4.85
CA ASN A 45 -27.38 -2.04 4.17
C ASN A 45 -27.04 -0.57 3.89
N CYS A 46 -26.56 -0.24 2.70
CA CYS A 46 -26.48 1.13 2.25
C CYS A 46 -27.93 1.60 2.14
N PRO A 47 -28.41 2.51 3.02
CA PRO A 47 -29.80 2.92 3.00
C PRO A 47 -30.04 3.59 1.65
N THR A 48 -30.85 2.95 0.81
CA THR A 48 -31.20 3.48 -0.52
C THR A 48 -32.25 4.60 -0.42
N GLU A 49 -32.61 5.01 0.79
CA GLU A 49 -33.60 6.05 1.08
C GLU A 49 -33.04 7.10 2.03
N MET A 50 -32.20 7.98 1.51
CA MET A 50 -32.18 9.39 1.93
C MET A 50 -31.93 10.25 0.70
N ARG A 51 -32.91 10.26 -0.21
CA ARG A 51 -33.07 11.35 -1.18
C ARG A 51 -34.15 12.30 -0.67
N GLU A 52 -34.01 12.71 0.59
CA GLU A 52 -34.71 13.88 1.08
C GLU A 52 -34.15 15.05 0.27
N LYS A 53 -35.00 15.71 -0.52
CA LYS A 53 -34.65 16.93 -1.25
C LYS A 53 -34.40 18.02 -0.21
N THR A 54 -33.23 18.00 0.39
CA THR A 54 -32.72 19.09 1.19
C THR A 54 -32.71 20.32 0.30
N ASN A 55 -33.54 21.29 0.67
CA ASN A 55 -33.65 22.61 0.08
C ASN A 55 -32.39 23.41 0.45
N TYR A 56 -31.22 22.93 0.02
CA TYR A 56 -29.98 23.68 0.19
C TYR A 56 -30.07 24.92 -0.71
N PRO A 57 -29.74 26.11 -0.19
CA PRO A 57 -29.61 27.28 -1.03
C PRO A 57 -28.63 26.95 -2.17
N GLU A 58 -29.00 27.30 -3.40
CA GLU A 58 -28.07 27.20 -4.54
C GLU A 58 -26.80 27.98 -4.17
N PHE A 59 -25.73 27.25 -3.92
CA PHE A 59 -24.43 27.86 -3.65
C PHE A 59 -23.97 28.57 -4.93
N ASN A 60 -23.63 29.85 -4.81
CA ASN A 60 -22.96 30.60 -5.87
C ASN A 60 -21.67 29.84 -6.28
N GLY A 61 -21.53 29.52 -7.56
CA GLY A 61 -20.38 28.79 -8.11
C GLY A 61 -19.03 29.48 -7.85
N GLU A 62 -19.01 30.81 -7.69
CA GLU A 62 -17.81 31.55 -7.32
C GLU A 62 -17.37 31.24 -5.88
N VAL A 63 -18.31 31.28 -4.93
CA VAL A 63 -18.06 30.94 -3.52
C VAL A 63 -17.57 29.50 -3.40
N LEU A 64 -18.18 28.58 -4.16
CA LEU A 64 -17.79 27.17 -4.15
C LEU A 64 -16.34 26.98 -4.67
N ASN A 65 -15.96 27.70 -5.72
CA ASN A 65 -14.61 27.65 -6.28
C ASN A 65 -13.57 28.12 -5.25
N ASP A 66 -13.83 29.21 -4.52
CA ASP A 66 -12.91 29.71 -3.51
C ASP A 66 -12.80 28.76 -2.31
N VAL A 67 -13.91 28.15 -1.89
CA VAL A 67 -13.89 27.09 -0.87
C VAL A 67 -13.02 25.91 -1.31
N TRP A 68 -13.10 25.48 -2.57
CA TRP A 68 -12.25 24.41 -3.09
C TRP A 68 -10.77 24.80 -3.16
N LYS A 69 -10.45 26.02 -3.57
CA LYS A 69 -9.07 26.53 -3.55
C LYS A 69 -8.50 26.50 -2.13
N MET A 70 -9.25 27.02 -1.16
CA MET A 70 -8.84 27.02 0.26
C MET A 70 -8.64 25.60 0.78
N ARG A 71 -9.56 24.68 0.50
CA ARG A 71 -9.45 23.26 0.88
C ARG A 71 -8.17 22.63 0.31
N ASN A 72 -7.93 22.81 -0.99
CA ASN A 72 -6.75 22.23 -1.64
C ASN A 72 -5.45 22.84 -1.08
N GLN A 73 -5.44 24.16 -0.81
CA GLN A 73 -4.30 24.83 -0.19
C GLN A 73 -4.03 24.32 1.23
N LEU A 74 -5.07 24.17 2.05
CA LEU A 74 -4.95 23.65 3.41
C LEU A 74 -4.46 22.20 3.41
N SER A 75 -4.95 21.37 2.49
CA SER A 75 -4.48 19.99 2.31
C SER A 75 -2.98 19.95 2.01
N LYS A 76 -2.50 20.80 1.09
CA LYS A 76 -1.07 20.91 0.76
C LYS A 76 -0.24 21.36 1.97
N GLN A 77 -0.71 22.36 2.71
CA GLN A 77 -0.01 22.84 3.92
C GLN A 77 0.04 21.77 5.01
N LEU A 78 -1.05 21.03 5.21
CA LEU A 78 -1.09 19.93 6.18
C LEU A 78 -0.16 18.80 5.79
N ASN A 79 -0.08 18.46 4.50
CA ASN A 79 0.86 17.47 3.97
C ASN A 79 2.31 17.88 4.21
N GLU A 80 2.68 19.14 3.92
CA GLU A 80 4.03 19.65 4.16
C GLU A 80 4.40 19.69 5.65
N MET A 81 3.44 20.10 6.50
CA MET A 81 3.63 20.07 7.95
C MET A 81 3.81 18.62 8.45
N SER A 82 3.05 17.66 7.91
CA SER A 82 3.21 16.25 8.24
C SER A 82 4.59 15.73 7.85
N ARG A 83 5.10 16.10 6.67
CA ARG A 83 6.47 15.78 6.25
C ARG A 83 7.49 16.30 7.26
N THR A 84 7.39 17.58 7.63
CA THR A 84 8.32 18.22 8.57
C THR A 84 8.31 17.51 9.92
N VAL A 85 7.13 17.21 10.46
CA VAL A 85 6.99 16.45 11.70
C VAL A 85 7.58 15.04 11.57
N GLY A 86 7.34 14.36 10.45
CA GLY A 86 7.91 13.04 10.17
C GLY A 86 9.44 13.05 10.15
N ARG A 87 10.06 14.07 9.54
CA ARG A 87 11.53 14.23 9.53
C ARG A 87 12.08 14.39 10.94
N LEU A 88 11.49 15.31 11.72
CA LEU A 88 11.89 15.53 13.11
C LEU A 88 11.70 14.29 13.99
N GLN A 89 10.68 13.47 13.72
CA GLN A 89 10.47 12.20 14.40
C GLN A 89 11.58 11.20 14.07
N CYS A 90 11.90 11.04 12.79
CA CYS A 90 12.99 10.15 12.36
C CYS A 90 14.35 10.60 12.90
N GLU A 91 14.62 11.90 12.96
CA GLU A 91 15.89 12.43 13.50
C GLU A 91 16.03 12.25 15.02
N LYS A 92 14.91 12.12 15.74
CA LYS A 92 14.89 11.97 17.21
C LYS A 92 14.67 10.54 17.69
N SER A 93 14.40 9.60 16.79
CA SER A 93 13.98 8.24 17.13
C SER A 93 14.92 7.25 16.47
N ASP A 94 15.30 6.20 17.20
CA ASP A 94 16.04 5.06 16.66
C ASP A 94 15.15 4.08 15.87
N LYS A 95 13.99 4.56 15.39
CA LYS A 95 13.03 3.72 14.66
C LYS A 95 13.28 3.86 13.17
N GLU A 96 13.08 2.76 12.46
CA GLU A 96 13.19 2.71 10.99
C GLU A 96 12.02 3.39 10.27
N THR A 97 10.92 3.67 10.97
CA THR A 97 9.72 4.32 10.42
C THR A 97 9.23 5.46 11.32
N SER A 98 8.63 6.47 10.71
CA SER A 98 7.88 7.53 11.39
C SER A 98 6.62 6.96 12.08
N ASN A 99 5.99 7.74 12.95
CA ASN A 99 4.73 7.33 13.60
C ASN A 99 3.53 7.25 12.64
N LYS A 100 3.72 7.65 11.38
CA LYS A 100 2.72 7.59 10.31
C LYS A 100 2.94 6.41 9.35
N GLY A 101 3.97 5.58 9.60
CA GLY A 101 4.25 4.38 8.81
C GLY A 101 5.32 4.55 7.74
N GLY A 102 5.60 5.79 7.31
CA GLY A 102 6.63 6.04 6.31
C GLY A 102 8.05 5.76 6.83
N TRP A 103 8.88 5.13 6.01
CA TRP A 103 10.27 4.81 6.30
C TRP A 103 11.10 6.08 6.58
N CYS A 104 12.08 5.95 7.47
CA CYS A 104 13.05 6.99 7.78
C CYS A 104 14.20 6.97 6.76
N LYS A 105 15.07 7.99 6.78
CA LYS A 105 16.00 8.28 5.68
C LYS A 105 16.83 7.08 5.24
N ASP A 106 17.53 6.43 6.18
CA ASP A 106 18.49 5.37 5.85
C ASP A 106 17.82 4.09 5.32
N THR A 107 16.55 3.87 5.66
CA THR A 107 15.74 2.75 5.19
C THR A 107 14.95 3.07 3.93
N SER A 108 14.78 4.35 3.58
CA SER A 108 13.99 4.81 2.42
C SER A 108 14.74 4.78 1.07
N TYR A 109 16.03 4.44 1.07
CA TYR A 109 16.79 4.26 -0.17
C TYR A 109 16.45 2.94 -0.84
N GLU A 110 16.56 2.88 -2.16
CA GLU A 110 16.27 1.66 -2.91
C GLU A 110 17.20 0.49 -2.56
N ASP A 111 18.46 0.79 -2.23
CA ASP A 111 19.48 -0.18 -1.87
C ASP A 111 19.55 -0.46 -0.36
N SER A 112 18.61 0.06 0.44
CA SER A 112 18.56 -0.17 1.89
C SER A 112 18.26 -1.62 2.29
N GLY A 113 17.77 -2.44 1.36
CA GLY A 113 17.25 -3.78 1.62
C GLY A 113 15.87 -3.80 2.30
N SER A 114 15.30 -2.64 2.63
CA SER A 114 13.95 -2.53 3.23
C SER A 114 12.83 -2.60 2.20
N HIS A 115 13.17 -2.48 0.91
CA HIS A 115 12.23 -2.47 -0.20
C HIS A 115 12.47 -3.64 -1.15
N LEU A 116 11.41 -4.37 -1.47
CA LEU A 116 11.43 -5.45 -2.45
C LEU A 116 10.57 -5.07 -3.65
N THR A 117 11.13 -5.22 -4.84
CA THR A 117 10.42 -4.99 -6.11
C THR A 117 10.25 -6.32 -6.83
N ASP A 118 9.00 -6.70 -7.12
CA ASP A 118 8.73 -7.86 -7.97
C ASP A 118 9.01 -7.50 -9.44
N LYS A 119 10.18 -7.93 -9.91
CA LYS A 119 10.62 -7.66 -11.29
C LYS A 119 9.74 -8.32 -12.35
N ALA A 120 9.08 -9.44 -12.02
CA ALA A 120 8.22 -10.14 -12.96
C ALA A 120 6.86 -9.43 -13.14
N LEU A 121 6.42 -8.68 -12.12
CA LEU A 121 5.18 -7.92 -12.17
C LEU A 121 5.27 -6.68 -13.06
N ILE A 122 6.45 -6.07 -13.18
CA ILE A 122 6.70 -4.84 -13.95
C ILE A 122 6.20 -4.89 -15.40
N PRO A 123 6.62 -5.85 -16.27
CA PRO A 123 6.17 -5.89 -17.65
C PRO A 123 4.65 -6.12 -17.76
N THR A 124 4.08 -6.90 -16.84
CA THR A 124 2.64 -7.16 -16.77
C THR A 124 1.87 -5.88 -16.45
N LEU A 125 2.31 -5.12 -15.44
CA LEU A 125 1.70 -3.84 -15.08
C LEU A 125 1.83 -2.81 -16.21
N SER A 126 3.02 -2.70 -16.82
CA SER A 126 3.24 -1.74 -17.91
C SER A 126 2.34 -2.01 -19.12
N SER A 127 2.17 -3.29 -19.48
CA SER A 127 1.23 -3.69 -20.53
C SER A 127 -0.22 -3.42 -20.15
N PHE A 128 -0.63 -3.73 -18.91
CA PHE A 128 -2.00 -3.52 -18.44
C PHE A 128 -2.37 -2.02 -18.39
N LEU A 129 -1.41 -1.18 -17.99
CA LEU A 129 -1.56 0.27 -17.83
C LEU A 129 -1.20 1.06 -19.09
N SER A 130 -1.05 0.38 -20.24
CA SER A 130 -0.62 1.01 -21.50
C SER A 130 -1.55 2.17 -21.90
N GLY A 131 -0.97 3.33 -22.18
CA GLY A 131 -1.68 4.55 -22.55
C GLY A 131 -2.44 5.25 -21.42
N LYS A 132 -2.33 4.80 -20.17
CA LYS A 132 -3.05 5.34 -19.00
C LYS A 132 -2.22 6.36 -18.22
N ASN A 133 -2.92 7.28 -17.56
CA ASN A 133 -2.35 8.13 -16.50
C ASN A 133 -2.53 7.41 -15.16
N VAL A 134 -1.44 7.14 -14.47
CA VAL A 134 -1.40 6.29 -13.28
C VAL A 134 -0.91 7.09 -12.09
N ALA A 135 -1.52 6.88 -10.94
CA ALA A 135 -0.96 7.26 -9.64
C ALA A 135 -0.60 6.01 -8.85
N SER A 136 0.60 5.98 -8.27
CA SER A 136 0.99 5.00 -7.27
C SER A 136 1.08 5.65 -5.90
N PHE A 137 0.44 5.05 -4.89
CA PHE A 137 0.50 5.50 -3.50
C PHE A 137 1.21 4.43 -2.68
N GLY A 138 2.23 4.83 -1.93
CA GLY A 138 3.16 3.93 -1.23
C GLY A 138 4.21 3.33 -2.17
N ASP A 139 4.73 4.12 -3.12
CA ASP A 139 5.65 3.62 -4.16
C ASP A 139 7.11 3.44 -3.65
N GLY A 140 7.33 3.63 -2.34
CA GLY A 140 8.63 3.50 -1.67
C GLY A 140 9.71 4.35 -2.34
N PRO A 141 10.84 3.76 -2.77
CA PRO A 141 11.91 4.48 -3.46
C PRO A 141 11.64 4.74 -4.96
N GLY A 142 10.49 4.28 -5.47
CA GLY A 142 10.04 4.48 -6.85
C GLY A 142 10.63 3.53 -7.88
N ALA A 143 10.98 2.31 -7.48
CA ALA A 143 11.49 1.29 -8.38
C ALA A 143 10.46 0.91 -9.46
N TYR A 144 9.19 0.70 -9.09
CA TYR A 144 8.10 0.44 -10.05
C TYR A 144 7.94 1.59 -11.04
N LYS A 145 7.81 2.84 -10.57
CA LYS A 145 7.77 4.01 -11.46
C LYS A 145 8.93 4.03 -12.45
N ARG A 146 10.16 3.87 -11.96
CA ARG A 146 11.35 3.92 -12.83
C ARG A 146 11.32 2.84 -13.90
N GLU A 147 11.09 1.58 -13.52
CA GLU A 147 11.13 0.47 -14.47
C GLU A 147 9.93 0.45 -15.43
N ILE A 148 8.72 0.82 -14.96
CA ILE A 148 7.53 0.92 -15.82
C ILE A 148 7.72 2.04 -16.86
N LEU A 149 8.21 3.21 -16.46
CA LEU A 149 8.44 4.32 -17.40
C LEU A 149 9.53 3.99 -18.43
N LYS A 150 10.56 3.20 -18.08
CA LYS A 150 11.56 2.73 -19.04
C LYS A 150 10.96 1.89 -20.17
N LEU A 151 9.85 1.18 -19.94
CA LEU A 151 9.19 0.37 -20.97
C LEU A 151 8.37 1.22 -21.96
N GLY A 152 8.05 2.47 -21.62
CA GLY A 152 7.45 3.45 -22.55
C GLY A 152 5.98 3.19 -22.93
N GLN A 153 5.29 2.25 -22.28
CA GLN A 153 3.89 1.92 -22.60
C GLN A 153 2.89 2.80 -21.85
N VAL A 154 3.20 3.19 -20.61
CA VAL A 154 2.34 4.01 -19.75
C VAL A 154 2.45 5.49 -20.13
N LYS A 155 1.31 6.20 -20.21
CA LYS A 155 1.27 7.61 -20.65
C LYS A 155 1.87 8.55 -19.61
N SER A 156 1.50 8.38 -18.34
CA SER A 156 2.08 9.13 -17.23
C SER A 156 2.02 8.32 -15.93
N TYR A 157 2.97 8.55 -15.03
CA TYR A 157 3.07 7.84 -13.76
C TYR A 157 3.51 8.80 -12.65
N ASP A 158 2.53 9.29 -11.88
CA ASP A 158 2.79 9.98 -10.63
C ASP A 158 2.95 8.96 -9.50
N ALA A 159 3.85 9.24 -8.57
CA ALA A 159 4.14 8.32 -7.48
C ALA A 159 4.35 9.10 -6.19
N TYR A 160 3.76 8.56 -5.13
CA TYR A 160 3.66 9.18 -3.83
C TYR A 160 4.06 8.19 -2.73
N ASP A 161 4.72 8.68 -1.69
CA ASP A 161 5.08 7.86 -0.53
C ASP A 161 5.03 8.67 0.77
N GLY A 162 4.73 8.00 1.88
CA GLY A 162 4.66 8.59 3.22
C GLY A 162 6.01 8.73 3.93
N ALA A 163 7.10 8.22 3.35
CA ALA A 163 8.45 8.36 3.88
C ALA A 163 8.89 9.85 3.84
N PRO A 164 9.21 10.49 4.97
CA PRO A 164 9.45 11.94 5.03
C PRO A 164 10.62 12.46 4.18
N PHE A 165 11.54 11.56 3.81
CA PHE A 165 12.73 11.84 2.99
C PHE A 165 12.64 11.25 1.57
N CYS A 166 11.47 10.75 1.15
CA CYS A 166 11.32 10.03 -0.12
C CYS A 166 11.74 10.86 -1.34
N GLU A 167 11.50 12.17 -1.35
CA GLU A 167 11.89 13.00 -2.50
C GLU A 167 13.42 13.09 -2.60
N GLU A 168 14.13 13.12 -1.48
CA GLU A 168 15.59 13.08 -1.45
C GLU A 168 16.15 11.69 -1.77
N THR A 169 15.63 10.65 -1.14
CA THR A 169 16.13 9.27 -1.31
C THR A 169 15.79 8.67 -2.67
N SER A 170 14.81 9.26 -3.37
CA SER A 170 14.42 8.87 -4.73
C SER A 170 14.87 9.86 -5.82
N GLU A 171 15.68 10.88 -5.48
CA GLU A 171 16.12 11.92 -6.44
C GLU A 171 14.95 12.59 -7.18
N GLY A 172 13.86 12.86 -6.47
CA GLY A 172 12.65 13.50 -6.99
C GLY A 172 11.74 12.59 -7.82
N ARG A 173 12.02 11.28 -7.92
CA ARG A 173 11.10 10.33 -8.58
C ARG A 173 9.77 10.24 -7.85
N ILE A 174 9.80 10.31 -6.53
CA ILE A 174 8.64 10.20 -5.63
C ILE A 174 8.33 11.56 -5.00
N LYS A 175 7.05 11.85 -4.81
CA LYS A 175 6.55 13.03 -4.09
C LYS A 175 6.07 12.62 -2.71
N PHE A 176 6.34 13.43 -1.69
CA PHE A 176 5.84 13.12 -0.35
C PHE A 176 4.31 13.23 -0.27
N MET A 177 3.65 12.22 0.30
CA MET A 177 2.22 12.27 0.62
C MET A 177 1.88 11.44 1.85
N ASP A 178 1.31 12.08 2.86
CA ASP A 178 0.79 11.41 4.06
C ASP A 178 -0.63 10.90 3.80
N LEU A 179 -0.79 9.57 3.69
CA LEU A 179 -2.09 8.93 3.48
C LEU A 179 -2.96 8.89 4.75
N THR A 180 -2.44 9.30 5.91
CA THR A 180 -3.19 9.38 7.17
C THR A 180 -4.00 10.67 7.32
N ILE A 181 -3.96 11.54 6.31
CA ILE A 181 -4.72 12.79 6.25
C ILE A 181 -5.45 12.91 4.90
N PRO A 182 -6.60 13.60 4.84
CA PRO A 182 -7.30 13.82 3.57
C PRO A 182 -6.46 14.62 2.55
N GLN A 183 -6.38 14.08 1.34
CA GLN A 183 -5.65 14.68 0.22
C GLN A 183 -6.64 15.28 -0.79
N TYR A 184 -6.45 16.56 -1.14
CA TYR A 184 -7.31 17.27 -2.09
C TYR A 184 -6.50 18.01 -3.16
N GLY A 185 -7.10 18.20 -4.33
CA GLY A 185 -6.45 18.90 -5.44
C GLY A 185 -5.37 18.07 -6.14
N ILE A 186 -5.36 16.75 -5.94
CA ILE A 186 -4.56 15.83 -6.74
C ILE A 186 -5.18 15.67 -8.14
N PRO A 187 -4.37 15.38 -9.18
CA PRO A 187 -4.88 15.11 -10.52
C PRO A 187 -5.87 13.94 -10.58
N LEU A 188 -6.64 13.88 -11.68
CA LEU A 188 -7.43 12.71 -12.01
C LEU A 188 -6.56 11.69 -12.72
N TYR A 189 -6.69 10.43 -12.33
CA TYR A 189 -5.94 9.30 -12.88
C TYR A 189 -6.91 8.27 -13.44
N ASP A 190 -6.47 7.56 -14.47
CA ASP A 190 -7.22 6.45 -15.04
C ASP A 190 -7.14 5.21 -14.15
N TRP A 191 -6.01 5.05 -13.44
CA TRP A 191 -5.74 3.95 -12.53
C TRP A 191 -4.96 4.40 -11.30
N ILE A 192 -5.23 3.71 -10.19
CA ILE A 192 -4.51 3.85 -8.93
C ILE A 192 -3.84 2.52 -8.61
N LEU A 193 -2.55 2.57 -8.28
CA LEU A 193 -1.76 1.45 -7.79
C LEU A 193 -1.42 1.67 -6.30
N SER A 194 -1.44 0.60 -5.52
CA SER A 194 -0.97 0.58 -4.14
C SER A 194 -0.54 -0.85 -3.82
N LEU A 195 0.76 -1.07 -3.64
CA LEU A 195 1.38 -2.38 -3.43
C LEU A 195 2.13 -2.37 -2.10
N GLU A 196 1.78 -3.25 -1.16
CA GLU A 196 2.41 -3.35 0.18
C GLU A 196 2.42 -1.98 0.91
N VAL A 197 1.23 -1.46 1.25
CA VAL A 197 1.06 -0.10 1.81
C VAL A 197 0.14 -0.08 3.01
N ALA A 198 -1.00 -0.76 2.93
CA ALA A 198 -2.05 -0.69 3.94
C ALA A 198 -1.57 -1.14 5.33
N GLU A 199 -0.66 -2.12 5.36
CA GLU A 199 -0.04 -2.65 6.57
C GLU A 199 0.88 -1.64 7.29
N HIS A 200 1.37 -0.63 6.59
CA HIS A 200 2.20 0.43 7.15
C HIS A 200 1.38 1.59 7.73
N ILE A 201 0.12 1.75 7.30
CA ILE A 201 -0.77 2.80 7.79
C ILE A 201 -1.24 2.45 9.21
N PRO A 202 -1.08 3.34 10.21
CA PRO A 202 -1.54 3.05 11.56
C PRO A 202 -3.05 2.76 11.58
N LYS A 203 -3.45 1.64 12.20
CA LYS A 203 -4.83 1.11 12.27
C LYS A 203 -5.95 2.11 12.65
N LYS A 204 -5.62 3.24 13.27
CA LYS A 204 -6.58 4.26 13.70
C LYS A 204 -7.10 5.14 12.55
N TYR A 205 -6.50 5.04 11.38
CA TYR A 205 -6.88 5.72 10.14
C TYR A 205 -7.58 4.74 9.20
#